data_AF-A0A1N6FTT5-F1
#
_entry.id   AF-A0A1N6FTT5-F1
#
_cell.length_a   1.000
_cell.length_b   1.000
_cell.length_c   1.000
_cell.angle_alpha   90.00
_cell.angle_beta   90.00
_cell.angle_gamma   90.00
#
_symmetry.space_group_name_H-M   'P 1'
#
loop_
_entity.id
_entity.type
_entity.pdbx_description
1 polymer ?
#
loop_
_entity_poly.entity_id
_entity_poly.type
_entity_poly.pdbx_seq_one_letter_code
_entity_poly.pdbx_strand_id
1 'polypeptide(L)'
;MNNRTIFFNKPMTQKLFYTVTLICCCALGALAQSNKPAVKKPAAAKTPPAAVAQKPLRFRTTWGIFLSDTLPRPEVLKLLDSALIVRDGGNQKFPVVSFDFTWEKKEPYLNDTTNEVGFYTEYIGDSFKSDRIDTTWSSRLKETIQKGEVLFFNNIVIKYTGDKFYRAPELKITIK
;
A
#
# COMPACT_ATOMS: atom_id res chain seq x y z
N MET A 1 12.03 -0.02 -60.68
CA MET A 1 11.44 -1.35 -60.95
C MET A 1 10.86 -1.84 -59.63
N ASN A 2 9.58 -1.56 -59.37
CA ASN A 2 8.44 -2.50 -59.47
C ASN A 2 8.59 -3.70 -58.51
N ASN A 3 7.66 -4.10 -57.65
CA ASN A 3 6.25 -3.74 -57.49
C ASN A 3 5.67 -4.39 -56.20
N ARG A 4 4.70 -3.70 -55.61
CA ARG A 4 3.41 -4.20 -55.05
C ARG A 4 3.32 -5.17 -53.86
N THR A 5 2.84 -4.58 -52.77
CA THR A 5 1.73 -5.01 -51.89
C THR A 5 0.68 -5.91 -52.57
N ILE A 6 0.29 -7.02 -51.92
CA ILE A 6 -1.04 -7.65 -52.10
C ILE A 6 -1.58 -8.11 -50.74
N PHE A 7 -2.72 -7.52 -50.38
CA PHE A 7 -3.68 -7.96 -49.37
C PHE A 7 -4.32 -9.29 -49.76
N PHE A 8 -4.55 -10.20 -48.81
CA PHE A 8 -5.57 -11.23 -48.96
C PHE A 8 -6.51 -11.26 -47.76
N ASN A 9 -7.78 -11.38 -48.09
CA ASN A 9 -8.98 -11.11 -47.31
C ASN A 9 -9.83 -12.39 -47.25
N LYS A 10 -10.28 -12.79 -46.04
CA LYS A 10 -11.44 -13.65 -45.64
C LYS A 10 -11.62 -15.07 -46.23
N PRO A 11 -12.28 -16.02 -45.51
CA PRO A 11 -13.72 -15.99 -45.09
C PRO A 11 -13.92 -16.29 -43.58
N MET A 12 -14.85 -15.69 -42.82
CA MET A 12 -16.32 -15.77 -42.75
C MET A 12 -16.93 -17.15 -42.45
N THR A 13 -17.29 -17.37 -41.18
CA THR A 13 -18.30 -18.32 -40.66
C THR A 13 -18.74 -17.73 -39.31
N GLN A 14 -19.85 -17.00 -39.15
CA GLN A 14 -21.27 -17.40 -39.16
C GLN A 14 -21.56 -18.62 -38.28
N LYS A 15 -21.84 -18.37 -37.00
CA LYS A 15 -22.74 -19.21 -36.19
C LYS A 15 -23.77 -18.33 -35.50
N LEU A 16 -24.98 -18.50 -36.01
CA LEU A 16 -26.24 -17.91 -35.60
C LEU A 16 -26.87 -18.89 -34.60
N PHE A 17 -27.25 -18.43 -33.40
CA PHE A 17 -28.30 -19.10 -32.62
C PHE A 17 -29.16 -18.04 -31.94
N TYR A 18 -30.36 -17.89 -32.49
CA TYR A 18 -31.54 -17.21 -31.95
C TYR A 18 -32.26 -18.13 -30.96
N THR A 19 -32.75 -17.60 -29.83
CA THR A 19 -34.14 -17.79 -29.33
C THR A 19 -34.35 -16.92 -28.07
N VAL A 20 -35.08 -15.79 -28.19
CA VAL A 20 -36.53 -15.61 -27.97
C VAL A 20 -36.91 -15.38 -26.50
N THR A 21 -37.00 -14.08 -26.19
CA THR A 21 -38.05 -13.34 -25.47
C THR A 21 -39.10 -14.09 -24.63
N LEU A 22 -39.27 -13.69 -23.37
CA LEU A 22 -40.62 -13.55 -22.79
C LEU A 22 -40.72 -12.28 -21.92
N ILE A 23 -41.57 -11.38 -22.41
CA ILE A 23 -42.07 -10.15 -21.81
C ILE A 23 -43.16 -10.51 -20.80
N CYS A 24 -43.16 -9.90 -19.62
CA CYS A 24 -44.37 -9.79 -18.80
C CYS A 24 -44.45 -8.38 -18.19
N CYS A 25 -45.17 -7.50 -18.90
CA CYS A 25 -45.68 -6.24 -18.39
C CYS A 25 -46.91 -6.49 -17.50
N CYS A 26 -46.98 -5.83 -16.34
CA CYS A 26 -48.21 -5.39 -15.67
C CYS A 26 -47.85 -4.05 -15.00
N ALA A 27 -48.12 -2.92 -15.65
CA ALA A 27 -49.37 -2.13 -15.55
C ALA A 27 -49.44 -1.25 -14.27
N LEU A 28 -49.07 0.02 -14.48
CA LEU A 28 -49.71 1.28 -14.04
C LEU A 28 -50.69 1.24 -12.85
N GLY A 29 -50.39 2.05 -11.84
CA GLY A 29 -51.35 2.67 -10.93
C GLY A 29 -51.03 4.16 -10.78
N ALA A 30 -51.90 5.02 -11.32
CA ALA A 30 -51.80 6.48 -11.30
C ALA A 30 -52.46 7.10 -10.05
N LEU A 31 -51.93 8.27 -9.69
CA LEU A 31 -52.45 9.44 -8.93
C LEU A 31 -53.84 9.38 -8.24
N ALA A 32 -53.91 9.85 -6.99
CA ALA A 32 -55.01 10.69 -6.49
C ALA A 32 -54.65 11.43 -5.18
N GLN A 33 -55.00 12.72 -5.12
CA GLN A 33 -54.69 13.69 -4.05
C GLN A 33 -55.75 13.72 -2.92
N SER A 34 -55.27 14.14 -1.74
CA SER A 34 -55.88 15.03 -0.72
C SER A 34 -57.37 14.90 -0.33
N ASN A 35 -57.63 14.60 0.95
CA ASN A 35 -58.10 15.60 1.93
C ASN A 35 -58.42 14.96 3.29
N LYS A 36 -57.74 15.42 4.35
CA LYS A 36 -58.35 15.72 5.66
C LYS A 36 -57.38 16.53 6.51
N PRO A 37 -57.77 17.72 6.99
CA PRO A 37 -56.95 18.52 7.88
C PRO A 37 -57.16 18.04 9.32
N ALA A 38 -56.10 18.01 10.13
CA ALA A 38 -56.13 18.53 11.50
C ALA A 38 -54.81 18.26 12.24
N VAL A 39 -54.47 19.25 13.06
CA VAL A 39 -53.58 19.24 14.23
C VAL A 39 -52.07 19.33 13.96
N LYS A 40 -51.59 20.57 14.03
CA LYS A 40 -50.19 20.93 14.30
C LYS A 40 -49.73 20.29 15.62
N LYS A 41 -48.79 19.35 15.55
CA LYS A 41 -47.96 18.94 16.69
C LYS A 41 -46.56 19.50 16.47
N PRO A 42 -45.91 20.13 17.47
CA PRO A 42 -44.63 20.81 17.29
C PRO A 42 -43.58 19.85 16.74
N ALA A 43 -42.80 20.35 15.78
CA ALA A 43 -41.67 19.67 15.18
C ALA A 43 -40.74 19.12 16.27
N ALA A 44 -40.63 17.80 16.34
CA ALA A 44 -39.49 17.17 16.98
C ALA A 44 -38.25 17.68 16.25
N ALA A 45 -37.46 18.49 16.96
CA ALA A 45 -36.19 18.99 16.49
C ALA A 45 -35.37 17.80 15.97
N LYS A 46 -35.02 17.86 14.69
CA LYS A 46 -34.07 16.93 14.09
C LYS A 46 -32.79 17.04 14.92
N THR A 47 -32.52 16.00 15.70
CA THR A 47 -31.22 15.81 16.33
C THR A 47 -30.17 15.97 15.23
N PRO A 48 -29.17 16.85 15.37
CA PRO A 48 -28.09 16.91 14.40
C PRO A 48 -27.48 15.51 14.29
N PRO A 49 -27.11 15.04 13.08
CA PRO A 49 -26.48 13.74 12.93
C PRO A 49 -25.28 13.71 13.87
N ALA A 50 -25.26 12.71 14.76
CA ALA A 50 -24.16 12.47 15.67
C ALA A 50 -22.88 12.56 14.86
N ALA A 51 -22.03 13.52 15.22
CA ALA A 51 -20.70 13.64 14.65
C ALA A 51 -20.07 12.26 14.78
N VAL A 52 -19.83 11.61 13.64
CA VAL A 52 -19.13 10.34 13.57
C VAL A 52 -17.82 10.61 14.28
N ALA A 53 -17.68 10.08 15.50
CA ALA A 53 -16.46 10.22 16.27
C ALA A 53 -15.35 9.71 15.35
N GLN A 54 -14.54 10.62 14.81
CA GLN A 54 -13.49 10.28 13.87
C GLN A 54 -12.56 9.34 14.63
N LYS A 55 -12.63 8.05 14.30
CA LYS A 55 -11.70 7.07 14.82
C LYS A 55 -10.31 7.64 14.58
N PRO A 56 -9.44 7.71 15.62
CA PRO A 56 -8.14 8.35 15.47
C PRO A 56 -7.42 7.75 14.27
N LEU A 57 -6.89 8.60 13.41
CA LEU A 57 -6.10 8.19 12.23
C LEU A 57 -4.94 7.34 12.74
N ARG A 58 -5.02 6.03 12.47
CA ARG A 58 -3.99 5.06 12.82
C ARG A 58 -3.36 4.59 11.53
N PHE A 59 -2.10 4.96 11.34
CA PHE A 59 -1.29 4.47 10.24
C PHE A 59 -0.54 3.21 10.65
N ARG A 60 -0.21 2.37 9.67
CA ARG A 60 0.66 1.21 9.79
C ARG A 60 1.60 1.18 8.60
N THR A 61 2.89 1.14 8.86
CA THR A 61 3.93 1.02 7.84
C THR A 61 4.23 -0.46 7.63
N THR A 62 4.40 -0.85 6.38
CA THR A 62 4.76 -2.21 5.98
C THR A 62 5.76 -2.16 4.83
N TRP A 63 6.55 -3.22 4.70
CA TRP A 63 7.42 -3.41 3.57
C TRP A 63 6.96 -4.64 2.77
N GLY A 64 6.46 -4.41 1.56
CA GLY A 64 5.78 -5.43 0.77
C GLY A 64 4.49 -5.94 1.45
N ILE A 65 4.42 -7.26 1.63
CA ILE A 65 3.27 -7.96 2.24
C ILE A 65 3.47 -8.27 3.73
N PHE A 66 4.65 -7.97 4.27
CA PHE A 66 5.03 -8.41 5.60
C PHE A 66 4.63 -7.40 6.67
N LEU A 67 4.08 -7.94 7.76
CA LEU A 67 3.68 -7.23 8.98
C LEU A 67 4.57 -7.60 10.17
N SER A 68 5.62 -8.39 9.92
CA SER A 68 6.50 -8.93 10.94
C SER A 68 7.77 -8.09 11.03
N ASP A 69 8.24 -7.88 12.26
CA ASP A 69 9.48 -7.15 12.57
C ASP A 69 10.74 -8.03 12.39
N THR A 70 10.57 -9.27 11.95
CA THR A 70 11.66 -10.22 11.72
C THR A 70 11.42 -10.96 10.41
N LEU A 71 12.41 -10.95 9.52
CA LEU A 71 12.33 -11.56 8.21
C LEU A 71 13.58 -12.40 7.90
N PRO A 72 13.44 -13.53 7.19
CA PRO A 72 14.58 -14.31 6.77
C PRO A 72 15.34 -13.57 5.67
N ARG A 73 16.68 -13.69 5.66
CA ARG A 73 17.54 -12.99 4.67
C ARG A 73 17.02 -13.06 3.22
N PRO A 74 16.60 -14.21 2.66
CA PRO A 74 16.12 -14.27 1.27
C PRO A 74 14.90 -13.40 0.99
N GLU A 75 14.01 -13.21 1.97
CA GLU A 75 12.84 -12.33 1.80
C GLU A 75 13.25 -10.87 1.85
N VAL A 76 14.18 -10.52 2.75
CA VAL A 76 14.75 -9.15 2.80
C VAL A 76 15.39 -8.80 1.45
N LEU A 77 16.17 -9.71 0.86
CA LEU A 77 16.82 -9.48 -0.44
C LEU A 77 15.82 -9.16 -1.57
N LYS A 78 14.63 -9.78 -1.57
CA LYS A 78 13.56 -9.48 -2.53
C LYS A 78 12.88 -8.13 -2.24
N LEU A 79 12.84 -7.74 -0.97
CA LEU A 79 12.21 -6.49 -0.53
C LEU A 79 13.09 -5.27 -0.75
N LEU A 80 14.41 -5.41 -0.92
CA LEU A 80 15.32 -4.27 -1.12
C LEU A 80 14.95 -3.38 -2.32
N ASP A 81 14.30 -3.92 -3.35
CA ASP A 81 13.79 -3.15 -4.50
C ASP A 81 12.30 -2.76 -4.35
N SER A 82 11.67 -3.17 -3.25
CA SER A 82 10.24 -2.94 -2.99
C SER A 82 10.01 -1.61 -2.28
N ALA A 83 8.91 -0.97 -2.63
CA ALA A 83 8.46 0.26 -2.00
C ALA A 83 7.92 0.02 -0.59
N LEU A 84 8.13 0.99 0.29
CA LEU A 84 7.42 1.10 1.55
C LEU A 84 5.96 1.46 1.29
N ILE A 85 5.06 0.82 2.01
CA ILE A 85 3.63 1.05 1.89
C ILE A 85 3.09 1.39 3.28
N VAL A 86 2.39 2.51 3.38
CA VAL A 86 1.67 2.90 4.58
C VAL A 86 0.19 2.70 4.35
N ARG A 87 -0.49 2.10 5.33
CA ARG A 87 -1.94 1.89 5.32
C ARG A 87 -2.60 2.55 6.52
N ASP A 88 -3.83 3.03 6.36
CA ASP A 88 -4.64 3.48 7.49
C ASP A 88 -5.43 2.34 8.14
N GLY A 89 -6.21 2.66 9.18
CA GLY A 89 -7.13 1.73 9.84
C GLY A 89 -8.28 1.24 8.95
N GLY A 90 -8.49 1.85 7.78
CA GLY A 90 -9.43 1.43 6.75
C GLY A 90 -8.77 0.61 5.61
N ASN A 91 -7.50 0.24 5.77
CA ASN A 91 -6.69 -0.48 4.79
C ASN A 91 -6.47 0.28 3.47
N GLN A 92 -6.68 1.60 3.45
CA GLN A 92 -6.34 2.45 2.33
C GLN A 92 -4.83 2.65 2.27
N LYS A 93 -4.25 2.57 1.08
CA LYS A 93 -2.81 2.74 0.85
C LYS A 93 -2.48 4.20 0.60
N PHE A 94 -1.42 4.68 1.22
CA PHE A 94 -0.90 6.03 1.02
C PHE A 94 0.54 5.97 0.49
N PRO A 95 0.87 6.81 -0.50
CA PRO A 95 2.22 6.88 -1.03
C PRO A 95 3.18 7.50 -0.01
N VAL A 96 4.35 6.88 0.14
CA VAL A 96 5.48 7.43 0.91
C VAL A 96 6.18 8.46 0.05
N VAL A 97 6.51 9.61 0.66
CA VAL A 97 7.17 10.74 0.01
C VAL A 97 8.64 10.81 0.42
N SER A 98 8.92 10.52 1.69
CA SER A 98 10.28 10.47 2.21
C SER A 98 10.36 9.59 3.43
N PHE A 99 11.56 9.09 3.72
CA PHE A 99 11.89 8.36 4.93
C PHE A 99 13.39 8.43 5.19
N ASP A 100 13.79 8.22 6.44
CA ASP A 100 15.17 8.01 6.83
C ASP A 100 15.41 6.51 6.98
N PHE A 101 16.51 6.03 6.46
CA PHE A 101 16.90 4.62 6.55
C PHE A 101 18.19 4.50 7.34
N THR A 102 18.27 3.49 8.20
CA THR A 102 19.49 3.18 8.94
C THR A 102 19.67 1.67 8.98
N TRP A 103 20.89 1.22 8.67
CA TRP A 103 21.33 -0.16 8.71
C TRP A 103 22.30 -0.32 9.88
N GLU A 104 21.94 -1.21 10.81
CA GLU A 104 22.80 -1.72 11.87
C GLU A 104 23.59 -2.90 11.30
N LYS A 105 24.83 -2.63 10.89
CA LYS A 105 25.78 -3.59 10.37
C LYS A 105 26.54 -4.24 11.50
N LYS A 106 26.69 -5.57 11.45
CA LYS A 106 27.47 -6.33 12.45
C LYS A 106 28.67 -6.97 11.80
N GLU A 107 29.84 -6.49 12.17
CA GLU A 107 31.10 -7.01 11.68
C GLU A 107 31.74 -7.95 12.71
N PRO A 108 31.95 -9.23 12.37
CA PRO A 108 32.69 -10.13 13.24
C PRO A 108 34.18 -9.76 13.23
N TYR A 109 34.80 -9.76 14.40
CA TYR A 109 36.25 -9.64 14.55
C TYR A 109 36.77 -10.74 15.48
N LEU A 110 38.00 -11.20 15.25
CA LEU A 110 38.66 -12.12 16.16
C LEU A 110 39.38 -11.29 17.23
N ASN A 111 39.09 -11.55 18.50
CA ASN A 111 39.80 -10.92 19.59
C ASN A 111 41.06 -11.74 19.91
N ASP A 112 42.23 -11.19 19.60
CA ASP A 112 43.52 -11.87 19.84
C ASP A 112 43.81 -12.15 21.33
N THR A 113 43.16 -11.41 22.24
CA THR A 113 43.35 -11.58 23.69
C THR A 113 42.46 -12.70 24.26
N THR A 114 41.23 -12.84 23.75
CA THR A 114 40.29 -13.87 24.24
C THR A 114 40.20 -15.10 23.36
N ASN A 115 40.76 -15.06 22.13
CA ASN A 115 40.56 -16.05 21.07
C ASN A 115 39.09 -16.34 20.72
N GLU A 116 38.20 -15.38 21.01
CA GLU A 116 36.77 -15.48 20.73
C GLU A 116 36.36 -14.50 19.61
N VAL A 117 35.28 -14.85 18.90
CA VAL A 117 34.68 -13.96 17.90
C VAL A 117 33.83 -12.91 18.60
N GLY A 118 34.25 -11.65 18.52
CA GLY A 118 33.46 -10.49 18.91
C GLY A 118 32.70 -9.90 17.74
N PHE A 119 31.77 -8.99 18.02
CA PHE A 119 31.04 -8.24 17.00
C PHE A 119 31.16 -6.73 17.24
N TYR A 120 31.56 -6.01 16.20
CA TYR A 120 31.47 -4.55 16.15
C TYR A 120 30.16 -4.16 15.46
N THR A 121 29.44 -3.19 16.03
CA THR A 121 28.19 -2.69 15.46
C THR A 121 28.38 -1.29 14.91
N GLU A 122 28.06 -1.11 13.63
CA GLU A 122 28.10 0.17 12.93
C GLU A 122 26.70 0.56 12.48
N TYR A 123 26.36 1.84 12.57
CA TYR A 123 25.10 2.39 12.07
C TYR A 123 25.37 3.25 10.84
N ILE A 124 24.88 2.80 9.69
CA ILE A 124 25.05 3.50 8.40
C ILE A 124 23.66 3.86 7.90
N GLY A 125 23.41 5.12 7.56
CA GLY A 125 22.08 5.55 7.13
C GLY A 125 22.11 6.70 6.13
N ASP A 126 20.96 6.94 5.51
CA ASP A 126 20.72 8.03 4.57
C ASP A 126 19.24 8.41 4.55
N SER A 127 18.92 9.59 3.99
CA SER A 127 17.58 10.13 3.86
C SER A 127 17.10 10.05 2.42
N PHE A 128 15.94 9.43 2.20
CA PHE A 128 15.36 9.20 0.89
C PHE A 128 14.14 10.09 0.67
N LYS A 129 14.07 10.73 -0.50
CA LYS A 129 12.89 11.46 -0.99
C LYS A 129 12.13 10.63 -2.03
N SER A 130 11.85 9.38 -1.67
CA SER A 130 11.23 8.38 -2.53
C SER A 130 10.40 7.41 -1.68
N ASP A 131 9.65 6.53 -2.34
CA ASP A 131 8.94 5.40 -1.71
C ASP A 131 9.83 4.16 -1.56
N ARG A 132 11.01 4.16 -2.18
CA ARG A 132 11.98 3.06 -2.22
C ARG A 132 13.35 3.53 -1.76
N ILE A 133 14.14 2.58 -1.26
CA ILE A 133 15.59 2.75 -1.12
C ILE A 133 16.18 2.92 -2.53
N ASP A 134 17.21 3.74 -2.67
CA ASP A 134 17.86 3.90 -3.97
C ASP A 134 18.58 2.60 -4.43
N THR A 135 18.90 2.56 -5.72
CA THR A 135 19.55 1.38 -6.32
C THR A 135 20.94 1.13 -5.77
N THR A 136 21.66 2.17 -5.34
CA THR A 136 23.03 2.06 -4.82
C THR A 136 23.02 1.32 -3.48
N TRP A 137 22.14 1.74 -2.58
CA TRP A 137 21.91 1.11 -1.30
C TRP A 137 21.31 -0.29 -1.45
N SER A 138 20.33 -0.48 -2.33
CA SER A 138 19.73 -1.81 -2.53
C SER A 138 20.76 -2.81 -3.05
N SER A 139 21.65 -2.39 -3.96
CA SER A 139 22.74 -3.23 -4.50
C SER A 139 23.78 -3.55 -3.43
N ARG A 140 24.25 -2.55 -2.67
CA ARG A 140 25.20 -2.74 -1.58
C ARG A 140 24.67 -3.71 -0.53
N LEU A 141 23.41 -3.55 -0.12
CA LEU A 141 22.78 -4.42 0.87
C LEU A 141 22.63 -5.84 0.33
N LYS A 142 22.29 -6.04 -0.94
CA LYS A 142 22.19 -7.40 -1.51
C LYS A 142 23.47 -8.22 -1.38
N GLU A 143 24.61 -7.56 -1.50
CA GLU A 143 25.92 -8.19 -1.43
C GLU A 143 26.37 -8.42 0.02
N THR A 144 26.12 -7.46 0.90
CA THR A 144 26.79 -7.39 2.21
C THR A 144 25.92 -7.79 3.40
N ILE A 145 24.60 -7.78 3.25
CA ILE A 145 23.68 -7.95 4.38
C ILE A 145 23.77 -9.35 5.00
N GLN A 146 23.86 -9.39 6.32
CA GLN A 146 24.04 -10.61 7.10
C GLN A 146 22.88 -10.88 8.06
N LYS A 147 22.85 -12.08 8.62
CA LYS A 147 21.87 -12.45 9.64
C LYS A 147 22.23 -11.77 10.96
N GLY A 148 21.23 -11.38 11.74
CA GLY A 148 21.40 -10.68 13.01
C GLY A 148 21.54 -9.16 12.88
N GLU A 149 21.67 -8.64 11.66
CA GLU A 149 21.62 -7.21 11.36
C GLU A 149 20.17 -6.68 11.40
N VAL A 150 20.04 -5.36 11.48
CA VAL A 150 18.75 -4.69 11.61
C VAL A 150 18.63 -3.54 10.65
N LEU A 151 17.47 -3.44 9.99
CA LEU A 151 17.10 -2.33 9.13
C LEU A 151 16.04 -1.49 9.82
N PHE A 152 16.26 -0.19 9.87
CA PHE A 152 15.36 0.80 10.44
C PHE A 152 14.86 1.74 9.35
N PHE A 153 13.56 1.98 9.36
CA PHE A 153 12.89 2.98 8.54
C PHE A 153 12.20 3.95 9.48
N ASN A 154 12.76 5.15 9.62
CA ASN A 154 12.31 6.18 10.52
C ASN A 154 11.81 7.39 9.72
N ASN A 155 11.19 8.34 10.43
CA ASN A 155 10.79 9.63 9.85
C ASN A 155 9.98 9.50 8.55
N ILE A 156 9.13 8.47 8.47
CA ILE A 156 8.38 8.14 7.25
C ILE A 156 7.28 9.18 7.07
N VAL A 157 7.30 9.89 5.95
CA VAL A 157 6.32 10.91 5.59
C VAL A 157 5.48 10.42 4.42
N ILE A 158 4.17 10.52 4.55
CA ILE A 158 3.20 10.15 3.51
C ILE A 158 2.46 11.37 3.00
N LYS A 159 2.06 11.33 1.73
CA LYS A 159 1.06 12.26 1.19
C LYS A 159 -0.32 11.65 1.44
N TYR A 160 -1.11 12.31 2.27
CA TYR A 160 -2.50 11.94 2.53
C TYR A 160 -3.41 12.58 1.47
N THR A 161 -4.65 12.91 1.81
CA THR A 161 -5.59 13.58 0.90
C THR A 161 -5.15 15.02 0.61
N GLY A 162 -5.12 15.41 -0.68
CA GLY A 162 -4.70 16.76 -1.10
C GLY A 162 -3.23 17.01 -0.80
N ASP A 163 -2.90 18.17 -0.25
CA ASP A 163 -1.51 18.58 0.06
C ASP A 163 -1.16 18.42 1.56
N LYS A 164 -1.85 17.50 2.24
CA LYS A 164 -1.57 17.19 3.64
C LYS A 164 -0.54 16.07 3.76
N PHE A 165 0.46 16.30 4.59
CA PHE A 165 1.50 15.32 4.89
C PHE A 165 1.37 14.84 6.33
N TYR A 166 1.57 13.54 6.55
CA TYR A 166 1.54 12.94 7.87
C TYR A 166 2.77 12.07 8.08
N ARG A 167 3.18 11.97 9.36
CA ARG A 167 4.20 11.01 9.77
C ARG A 167 3.55 9.67 10.02
N ALA A 168 4.13 8.62 9.44
CA ALA A 168 3.76 7.25 9.68
C ALA A 168 4.66 6.63 10.78
N PRO A 169 4.21 5.54 11.42
CA PRO A 169 5.04 4.79 12.35
C PRO A 169 6.33 4.30 11.71
N GLU A 170 7.38 4.22 12.50
CA GLU A 170 8.63 3.59 12.07
C GLU A 170 8.47 2.09 11.84
N LEU A 171 9.36 1.52 11.04
CA LEU A 171 9.43 0.10 10.79
C LEU A 171 10.84 -0.40 11.12
N LYS A 172 10.93 -1.46 11.91
CA LYS A 172 12.18 -2.14 12.26
C LYS A 172 12.11 -3.57 11.74
N ILE A 173 13.12 -3.98 10.99
CA ILE A 173 13.24 -5.34 10.45
C ILE A 173 14.54 -5.97 10.94
N THR A 174 14.43 -7.01 11.74
CA THR A 174 15.56 -7.86 12.15
C THR A 174 15.72 -9.03 11.19
N ILE A 175 16.96 -9.31 10.78
CA ILE A 175 17.26 -10.31 9.77
C ILE A 175 17.60 -11.65 10.44
N LYS A 176 16.94 -12.73 10.02
CA LYS A 176 17.13 -14.09 10.57
C LYS A 176 17.67 -15.08 9.52
#